data_AF-A0A427Y9C2-F1
#
_entry.id   AF-A0A427Y9C2-F1
#
_cell.length_a   1.000
_cell.length_b   1.000
_cell.length_c   1.000
_cell.angle_alpha   90.00
_cell.angle_beta   90.00
_cell.angle_gamma   90.00
#
_symmetry.space_group_name_H-M   'P 1'
#
loop_
_entity.id
_entity.type
_entity.pdbx_description
1 polymer ?
#
loop_
_entity_poly.entity_id
_entity_poly.type
_entity_poly.pdbx_seq_one_letter_code
_entity_poly.pdbx_strand_id
1 'polypeptide(L)'
;MGANLEVFKFATYLFIPLFAMVHFGDPNWYEHHVQPYKEKVWPAYESTNKPPKTSADLHVELDRLKNERRARAGLAPLAHSHASSAAPAESSVLAAVGDRTGSSWAESSEKRLV
;
A
#
# COMPACT_ATOMS: atom_id res chain seq x y z
N MET A 1 -1.34 -9.41 60.22
CA MET A 1 -0.22 -9.06 59.31
C MET A 1 -0.70 -9.25 57.87
N GLY A 2 -1.31 -8.24 57.23
CA GLY A 2 -1.90 -8.41 55.88
C GLY A 2 -2.05 -7.10 55.10
N ALA A 3 -2.50 -6.03 55.77
CA ALA A 3 -2.71 -4.72 55.14
C ALA A 3 -1.45 -4.11 54.49
N ASN A 4 -0.26 -4.26 55.11
CA ASN A 4 0.98 -3.71 54.57
C ASN A 4 1.36 -4.32 53.20
N LEU A 5 1.02 -5.60 52.99
CA LEU A 5 1.32 -6.29 51.73
C LEU A 5 0.38 -5.84 50.61
N GLU A 6 -0.89 -5.55 50.94
CA GLU A 6 -1.86 -5.03 49.99
C GLU A 6 -1.50 -3.61 49.53
N VAL A 7 -1.06 -2.74 50.46
CA VAL A 7 -0.59 -1.38 50.14
C VAL A 7 0.65 -1.43 49.24
N PHE A 8 1.59 -2.34 49.50
CA PHE A 8 2.77 -2.51 48.64
C PHE A 8 2.40 -2.95 47.22
N LYS A 9 1.50 -3.94 47.08
CA LYS A 9 1.04 -4.41 45.76
C LYS A 9 0.30 -3.32 45.01
N PHE A 10 -0.56 -2.57 45.71
CA PHE A 10 -1.29 -1.46 45.13
C PHE A 10 -0.36 -0.36 44.63
N ALA A 11 0.61 0.05 45.45
CA ALA A 11 1.65 0.99 45.05
C ALA A 11 2.43 0.47 43.83
N THR A 12 2.83 -0.81 43.84
CA THR A 12 3.55 -1.42 42.71
C THR A 12 2.73 -1.37 41.42
N TYR A 13 1.44 -1.73 41.48
CA TYR A 13 0.56 -1.70 40.31
C TYR A 13 0.26 -0.29 39.80
N LEU A 14 0.36 0.74 40.64
CA LEU A 14 0.20 2.12 40.19
C LEU A 14 1.52 2.72 39.70
N PHE A 15 2.60 2.58 40.47
CA PHE A 15 3.87 3.23 40.16
C PHE A 15 4.61 2.58 39.01
N ILE A 16 4.52 1.26 38.79
CA ILE A 16 5.17 0.64 37.62
C ILE A 16 4.63 1.19 36.31
N PRO A 17 3.31 1.14 36.01
CA PRO A 17 2.81 1.68 34.75
C PRO A 17 2.96 3.21 34.67
N LEU A 18 2.80 3.92 35.79
CA LEU A 18 2.99 5.37 35.81
C LEU A 18 4.45 5.76 35.52
N PHE A 19 5.41 5.04 36.10
CA PHE A 19 6.83 5.23 35.83
C PHE A 19 7.17 4.90 34.38
N ALA A 20 6.64 3.80 33.84
CA ALA A 20 6.82 3.45 32.43
C ALA A 20 6.28 4.56 31.51
N MET A 21 5.10 5.10 31.81
CA MET A 21 4.52 6.19 31.03
C MET A 21 5.38 7.47 31.09
N VAL A 22 5.94 7.82 32.24
CA VAL A 22 6.84 8.99 32.36
C VAL A 22 8.17 8.75 31.65
N HIS A 23 8.75 7.57 31.79
CA HIS A 23 10.05 7.24 31.21
C HIS A 23 9.99 7.14 29.69
N PHE A 24 8.99 6.44 29.15
CA PHE A 24 8.82 6.25 27.71
C PHE A 24 8.01 7.38 27.03
N GLY A 25 7.35 8.23 27.81
CA GLY A 25 6.59 9.37 27.32
C GLY A 25 7.39 10.64 27.11
N ASP A 26 8.66 10.68 27.56
CA ASP A 26 9.56 11.81 27.32
C ASP A 26 9.88 11.92 25.82
N PRO A 27 9.58 13.06 25.16
CA PRO A 27 9.96 13.29 23.76
C PRO A 27 11.45 13.04 23.50
N ASN A 28 12.31 13.38 24.47
CA ASN A 28 13.75 13.21 24.36
C ASN A 28 14.16 11.72 24.31
N TRP A 29 13.48 10.86 25.07
CA TRP A 29 13.73 9.42 25.03
C TRP A 29 13.43 8.84 23.63
N TYR A 30 12.34 9.28 23.00
CA TYR A 30 11.94 8.85 21.67
C TYR A 30 12.97 9.26 20.59
N GLU A 31 13.44 10.50 20.62
CA GLU A 31 14.46 11.02 19.69
C GLU A 31 15.78 10.24 19.78
N HIS A 32 16.19 9.87 21.00
CA HIS A 32 17.46 9.16 21.19
C HIS A 32 17.39 7.64 20.97
N HIS A 33 16.25 7.00 21.25
CA HIS A 33 16.16 5.54 21.24
C HIS A 33 15.36 4.97 20.06
N VAL A 34 14.29 5.64 19.64
CA VAL A 34 13.38 5.11 18.60
C VAL A 34 13.73 5.67 17.23
N GLN A 35 13.98 6.97 17.13
CA GLN A 35 14.26 7.64 15.85
C GLN A 35 15.47 7.05 15.10
N PRO A 36 16.61 6.73 15.73
CA PRO A 36 17.77 6.16 15.02
C PRO A 36 17.48 4.76 14.48
N TYR A 37 16.62 4.00 15.14
CA TYR A 37 16.28 2.64 14.73
C TYR A 37 15.37 2.61 13.49
N LYS A 38 14.65 3.71 13.23
CA LYS A 38 13.80 3.88 12.04
C LYS A 38 14.59 3.66 10.74
N GLU A 39 15.84 4.12 10.68
CA GLU A 39 16.68 4.01 9.49
C GLU A 39 17.17 2.58 9.22
N LYS A 40 17.16 1.72 10.24
CA LYS A 40 17.55 0.31 10.12
C LYS A 40 16.38 -0.59 9.72
N VAL A 41 15.18 -0.27 10.20
CA VAL A 41 13.98 -1.09 9.96
C VAL A 41 13.30 -0.72 8.65
N TRP A 42 13.28 0.56 8.28
CA TRP A 42 12.69 1.01 7.04
C TRP A 42 13.77 1.27 6.00
N PRO A 43 13.61 0.78 4.76
CA PRO A 43 14.50 1.16 3.67
C PRO A 43 14.50 2.69 3.52
N ALA A 44 15.66 3.24 3.17
CA ALA A 44 15.82 4.67 2.98
C ALA A 44 14.73 5.22 2.04
N TYR A 45 14.24 6.42 2.34
CA TYR A 45 13.15 7.01 1.57
C TYR A 45 13.47 7.13 0.06
N GLU A 46 14.75 7.25 -0.27
CA GLU A 46 15.23 7.30 -1.66
C GLU A 46 15.25 5.95 -2.38
N SER A 47 15.40 4.83 -1.65
CA SER A 47 15.34 3.49 -2.24
C SER A 47 13.93 2.91 -2.25
N THR A 48 12.99 3.57 -1.55
CA THR A 48 11.59 3.16 -1.52
C THR A 48 10.89 3.59 -2.80
N ASN A 49 10.18 2.65 -3.45
CA ASN A 49 9.35 2.97 -4.61
C ASN A 49 8.25 3.96 -4.19
N LYS A 50 8.24 5.15 -4.80
CA LYS A 50 7.26 6.21 -4.49
C LYS A 50 6.11 6.09 -5.49
N PRO A 51 4.92 5.62 -5.09
CA PRO A 51 3.80 5.51 -6.01
C PRO A 51 3.39 6.90 -6.54
N PRO A 52 2.97 7.02 -7.81
CA PRO A 52 2.56 8.29 -8.39
C PRO A 52 1.36 8.85 -7.64
N LYS A 53 1.40 10.14 -7.29
CA LYS A 53 0.34 10.80 -6.49
C LYS A 53 -0.64 11.60 -7.33
N THR A 54 -0.31 11.90 -8.59
CA THR A 54 -1.15 12.67 -9.50
C THR A 54 -1.55 11.84 -10.72
N SER A 55 -2.68 12.15 -11.35
CA SER A 55 -3.14 11.45 -12.55
C SER A 55 -2.16 11.60 -13.71
N ALA A 56 -1.54 12.77 -13.86
CA ALA A 56 -0.50 13.01 -14.86
C ALA A 56 0.71 12.08 -14.66
N ASP A 57 1.19 11.94 -13.42
CA ASP A 57 2.31 11.05 -13.10
C ASP A 57 1.95 9.57 -13.32
N LEU A 58 0.69 9.19 -13.07
CA LEU A 58 0.20 7.84 -13.34
C LEU A 58 0.27 7.51 -14.84
N HIS A 59 -0.14 8.43 -15.71
CA HIS A 59 -0.08 8.20 -17.16
C HIS A 59 1.36 8.04 -17.65
N VAL A 60 2.29 8.86 -17.14
CA VAL A 60 3.72 8.76 -17.46
C VAL A 60 4.29 7.41 -17.02
N GLU A 61 4.02 6.97 -15.78
CA GLU A 61 4.53 5.69 -15.28
C GLU A 61 3.89 4.51 -15.99
N LEU A 62 2.61 4.62 -16.38
CA LEU A 62 1.89 3.59 -17.12
C LEU A 62 2.45 3.42 -18.54
N ASP A 63 2.80 4.51 -19.21
CA ASP A 63 3.46 4.45 -20.51
C ASP A 63 4.89 3.88 -20.39
N ARG A 64 5.61 4.21 -19.31
CA ARG A 64 6.89 3.58 -18.96
C ARG A 64 6.76 2.05 -18.84
N LEU A 65 5.80 1.58 -18.04
CA LEU A 65 5.56 0.15 -17.83
C LEU A 65 5.08 -0.59 -19.08
N LYS A 66 4.25 0.05 -19.92
CA LYS A 66 3.83 -0.51 -21.21
C LYS A 66 5.02 -0.73 -22.14
N ASN A 67 5.94 0.22 -22.18
CA ASN A 67 7.15 0.13 -22.99
C ASN A 67 8.11 -0.95 -22.47
N GLU A 68 8.30 -1.06 -21.15
CA GLU A 68 9.08 -2.16 -20.54
C GLU A 68 8.51 -3.54 -20.87
N ARG A 69 7.18 -3.70 -20.82
CA ARG A 69 6.53 -4.98 -21.16
C ARG A 69 6.76 -5.36 -22.62
N ARG A 70 6.70 -4.38 -23.53
CA ARG A 70 6.92 -4.59 -24.97
C ARG A 70 8.38 -4.91 -25.27
N ALA A 71 9.32 -4.22 -24.63
CA ALA A 71 10.74 -4.51 -24.75
C ALA A 71 11.05 -5.95 -24.30
N ARG A 72 10.46 -6.40 -23.18
CA ARG A 72 10.58 -7.79 -22.72
C ARG A 72 9.97 -8.79 -23.72
N ALA A 73 8.95 -8.39 -24.46
CA ALA A 73 8.29 -9.18 -25.50
C ALA A 73 8.93 -9.03 -26.90
N GLY A 74 10.04 -8.28 -27.04
CA GLY A 74 10.72 -8.07 -28.33
C GLY A 74 9.98 -7.17 -29.33
N LEU A 75 8.99 -6.40 -28.88
CA LEU A 75 8.17 -5.51 -29.69
C LEU A 75 8.69 -4.06 -29.64
N ALA A 76 8.52 -3.31 -30.73
CA ALA A 76 8.95 -1.91 -30.81
C ALA A 76 8.24 -0.99 -29.77
N PRO A 77 8.94 0.05 -29.24
CA PRO A 77 8.35 1.02 -28.31
C PRO A 77 7.19 1.80 -28.94
N LEU A 78 6.18 2.17 -28.14
CA LEU A 78 5.14 3.11 -28.58
C LEU A 78 5.66 4.55 -28.46
N ALA A 79 5.49 5.35 -29.51
CA ALA A 79 5.78 6.78 -29.46
C ALA A 79 4.77 7.50 -28.54
N HIS A 80 5.25 8.45 -27.72
CA HIS A 80 4.47 9.17 -26.72
C HIS A 80 3.32 9.97 -27.35
N SER A 81 2.08 9.57 -27.10
CA SER A 81 0.88 10.33 -27.47
C SER A 81 0.45 11.22 -26.30
N HIS A 82 1.14 12.34 -26.08
CA HIS A 82 0.66 13.40 -25.19
C HIS A 82 -0.29 14.32 -25.98
N ALA A 83 -1.57 13.95 -26.06
CA ALA A 83 -2.65 14.88 -26.37
C ALA A 83 -3.98 14.38 -25.79
N SER A 84 -4.67 15.28 -25.07
CA SER A 84 -6.04 15.17 -24.52
C SER A 84 -6.21 14.45 -23.18
N SER A 85 -6.36 15.20 -22.09
CA SER A 85 -7.63 15.88 -21.79
C SER A 85 -7.56 16.59 -20.42
N ALA A 86 -7.71 17.91 -20.45
CA ALA A 86 -8.42 18.60 -19.39
C ALA A 86 -9.89 18.11 -19.41
N ALA A 87 -10.49 17.98 -18.22
CA ALA A 87 -11.86 17.51 -17.89
C ALA A 87 -13.00 18.06 -18.80
N PRO A 88 -14.28 17.57 -18.74
CA PRO A 88 -14.92 16.63 -17.80
C PRO A 88 -15.74 15.50 -18.50
N ALA A 89 -16.35 14.58 -17.73
CA ALA A 89 -17.71 14.01 -17.96
C ALA A 89 -17.87 12.59 -17.36
N GLU A 90 -18.55 12.58 -16.22
CA GLU A 90 -19.09 11.41 -15.55
C GLU A 90 -20.39 10.99 -16.27
N SER A 91 -20.35 10.12 -17.28
CA SER A 91 -21.61 9.53 -17.81
C SER A 91 -21.49 8.22 -18.60
N SER A 92 -20.32 7.75 -18.99
CA SER A 92 -20.23 6.62 -19.97
C SER A 92 -20.02 5.22 -19.37
N VAL A 93 -19.91 5.08 -18.05
CA VAL A 93 -19.60 3.76 -17.42
C VAL A 93 -20.84 2.86 -17.30
N LEU A 94 -22.06 3.39 -17.40
CA LEU A 94 -23.30 2.62 -17.26
C LEU A 94 -23.77 1.89 -18.53
N ALA A 95 -23.18 2.16 -19.70
CA ALA A 95 -23.65 1.57 -20.97
C ALA A 95 -22.91 0.29 -21.40
N ALA A 96 -21.73 -0.02 -20.83
CA ALA A 96 -20.87 -1.10 -21.31
C ALA A 96 -20.89 -2.39 -20.47
N VAL A 97 -21.80 -2.47 -19.48
CA VAL A 97 -21.90 -3.60 -18.52
C VAL A 97 -23.03 -4.58 -18.83
N GLY A 98 -23.60 -4.52 -20.04
CA GLY A 98 -24.43 -5.61 -20.57
C GLY A 98 -23.62 -6.47 -21.53
N ASP A 99 -23.70 -7.79 -21.39
CA ASP A 99 -23.52 -8.76 -22.48
C ASP A 99 -22.15 -9.48 -22.66
N ARG A 100 -21.42 -9.86 -21.59
CA ARG A 100 -20.22 -10.71 -21.74
C ARG A 100 -20.03 -11.86 -20.74
N THR A 101 -21.09 -12.48 -20.26
CA THR A 101 -20.98 -13.69 -19.42
C THR A 101 -22.05 -14.70 -19.80
N GLY A 102 -21.73 -15.71 -20.63
CA GLY A 102 -22.69 -16.80 -20.81
C GLY A 102 -22.44 -17.94 -21.81
N SER A 103 -21.41 -17.97 -22.66
CA SER A 103 -21.36 -19.02 -23.72
C SER A 103 -20.11 -19.91 -23.78
N SER A 104 -19.05 -19.65 -23.01
CA SER A 104 -17.77 -20.37 -23.18
C SER A 104 -17.69 -21.75 -22.51
N TRP A 105 -18.60 -22.10 -21.59
CA TRP A 105 -18.44 -23.29 -20.74
C TRP A 105 -19.14 -24.55 -21.27
N ALA A 106 -20.05 -24.42 -22.24
CA ALA A 106 -20.86 -25.55 -22.74
C ALA A 106 -20.17 -26.38 -23.83
N GLU A 107 -19.17 -25.84 -24.53
CA GLU A 107 -18.62 -26.47 -25.73
C GLU A 107 -17.44 -27.43 -25.47
N SER A 108 -16.92 -27.45 -24.23
CA SER A 108 -15.75 -28.26 -23.87
C SER A 108 -16.08 -29.67 -23.37
N SER A 109 -17.34 -29.99 -23.04
CA SER A 109 -17.71 -31.32 -22.52
C SER A 109 -18.03 -32.34 -23.62
N GLU A 110 -18.32 -31.89 -24.84
CA GLU A 110 -18.78 -32.78 -25.93
C GLU A 110 -17.63 -33.43 -26.72
N LYS A 111 -16.40 -32.90 -26.62
CA LYS A 111 -15.24 -33.39 -27.40
C LYS A 111 -14.41 -34.47 -26.70
N ARG A 112 -14.87 -35.03 -25.57
CA ARG A 112 -14.06 -35.96 -24.75
C ARG A 112 -14.57 -37.40 -24.69
N LEU A 113 -15.56 -37.75 -25.52
CA LEU A 113 -16.11 -39.11 -25.61
C LEU A 113 -16.30 -39.52 -27.08
N VAL A 114 -15.20 -39.78 -27.79
CA VAL A 114 -15.10 -40.79 -28.88
C VAL A 114 -13.67 -41.31 -28.90
#